data_AF-A0A2E2HIT8-F1
#
_entry.id   AF-A0A2E2HIT8-F1
#
_cell.length_a   1.000
_cell.length_b   1.000
_cell.length_c   1.000
_cell.angle_alpha   90.00
_cell.angle_beta   90.00
_cell.angle_gamma   90.00
#
_symmetry.space_group_name_H-M   'P 1'
#
loop_
_entity.id
_entity.type
_entity.pdbx_description
1 polymer ?
#
loop_
_entity_poly.entity_id
_entity_poly.type
_entity_poly.pdbx_seq_one_letter_code
_entity_poly.pdbx_strand_id
1 'polypeptide(L)'
;MDDEFEDEDFDDEEVMENAVFCPTCEDVTAHQILKEKEVGRGKDYLLRCEACSSVHEIQFRAPPLKRVPFMLTDGPDSYMATIDLDSDEWLELNDVFEHDEMAWRITKLESKEGSVKEIEATNLVRAVALRQDMLRVKITKTRGEFSTPDVLIVEEGTTFKAGTILEIGVQTWRIRAIHTGEGRTLRGTVDASKIKRMYLHEPPRPERFEPKTPRERRQAWKEGRLGFNPNPILPKEHIKKRVKPTNKRRKKKARK
;
A
#
# COMPACT_ATOMS: atom_id res chain seq x y z
N MET A 1 -52.91 9.21 27.46
CA MET A 1 -52.91 9.85 26.14
C MET A 1 -51.91 9.02 25.37
N ASP A 2 -52.43 7.93 24.84
CA ASP A 2 -51.68 6.99 24.02
C ASP A 2 -51.74 7.55 22.60
N ASP A 3 -50.57 7.94 22.08
CA ASP A 3 -50.40 8.29 20.67
C ASP A 3 -50.55 7.01 19.85
N GLU A 4 -51.73 6.86 19.27
CA GLU A 4 -52.08 5.85 18.27
C GLU A 4 -51.34 6.24 16.98
N PHE A 5 -50.15 5.66 16.78
CA PHE A 5 -49.44 5.76 15.50
C PHE A 5 -50.27 4.99 14.46
N GLU A 6 -50.92 5.74 13.57
CA GLU A 6 -51.52 5.20 12.35
C GLU A 6 -50.39 4.55 11.53
N ASP A 7 -50.39 3.22 11.49
CA ASP A 7 -49.61 2.45 10.51
C ASP A 7 -50.17 2.79 9.12
N GLU A 8 -49.61 3.79 8.46
CA GLU A 8 -49.83 4.02 7.04
C GLU A 8 -49.36 2.77 6.28
N ASP A 9 -50.32 1.99 5.81
CA ASP A 9 -50.13 0.89 4.85
C ASP A 9 -49.23 1.39 3.72
N PHE A 10 -47.97 0.93 3.73
CA PHE A 10 -47.07 1.09 2.59
C PHE A 10 -47.74 0.41 1.40
N ASP A 11 -48.18 1.22 0.44
CA ASP A 11 -48.75 0.80 -0.84
C ASP A 11 -48.02 -0.45 -1.36
N ASP A 12 -48.80 -1.50 -1.64
CA ASP A 12 -48.37 -2.71 -2.35
C ASP A 12 -47.77 -2.29 -3.70
N GLU A 13 -46.44 -2.10 -3.74
CA GLU A 13 -45.72 -1.76 -4.97
C GLU A 13 -45.81 -2.95 -5.94
N GLU A 14 -46.70 -2.88 -6.93
CA GLU A 14 -46.88 -3.91 -7.96
C GLU A 14 -45.55 -4.13 -8.70
N VAL A 15 -44.83 -5.19 -8.33
CA VAL A 15 -43.59 -5.59 -8.99
C VAL A 15 -43.93 -6.21 -10.34
N MET A 16 -43.62 -5.50 -11.43
CA MET A 16 -43.76 -6.02 -12.77
C MET A 16 -42.77 -7.16 -13.02
N GLU A 17 -43.25 -8.40 -13.11
CA GLU A 17 -42.43 -9.57 -13.42
C GLU A 17 -41.89 -9.51 -14.86
N ASN A 18 -40.61 -9.91 -15.04
CA ASN A 18 -39.96 -9.99 -16.36
C ASN A 18 -40.05 -8.69 -17.19
N ALA A 19 -39.87 -7.54 -16.53
CA ALA A 19 -39.84 -6.24 -17.17
C ALA A 19 -38.61 -6.11 -18.09
N VAL A 20 -38.83 -5.97 -19.40
CA VAL A 20 -37.75 -5.78 -20.40
C VAL A 20 -38.19 -4.75 -21.44
N PHE A 21 -37.23 -4.09 -22.09
CA PHE A 21 -37.50 -3.14 -23.17
C PHE A 21 -38.14 -3.84 -24.38
N CYS A 22 -39.32 -3.39 -24.79
CA CYS A 22 -39.98 -3.88 -26.00
C CYS A 22 -39.61 -2.99 -27.21
N PRO A 23 -39.06 -3.54 -28.30
CA PRO A 23 -38.70 -2.76 -29.49
C PRO A 23 -39.91 -2.21 -30.26
N THR A 24 -41.13 -2.68 -29.96
CA THR A 24 -42.36 -2.21 -30.60
C THR A 24 -43.07 -1.13 -29.78
N CYS A 25 -43.04 -1.24 -28.45
CA CYS A 25 -43.59 -0.21 -27.56
C CYS A 25 -42.60 0.93 -27.30
N GLU A 26 -41.31 0.71 -27.57
CA GLU A 26 -40.20 1.60 -27.22
C GLU A 26 -40.16 1.93 -25.71
N ASP A 27 -40.65 1.02 -24.88
CA ASP A 27 -40.75 1.17 -23.43
C ASP A 27 -40.51 -0.16 -22.71
N VAL A 28 -40.20 -0.09 -21.42
CA VAL A 28 -40.05 -1.25 -20.53
C VAL A 28 -41.44 -1.77 -20.17
N THR A 29 -41.73 -3.01 -20.55
CA THR A 29 -43.04 -3.64 -20.35
C THR A 29 -42.88 -5.06 -19.83
N ALA A 30 -43.97 -5.62 -19.26
CA ALA A 30 -44.02 -7.02 -18.85
C ALA A 30 -43.99 -7.94 -20.08
N HIS A 31 -43.24 -9.03 -19.97
CA HIS A 31 -43.09 -10.02 -21.03
C HIS A 31 -43.33 -11.45 -20.53
N GLN A 32 -44.07 -12.21 -21.33
CA GLN A 32 -44.23 -13.65 -21.15
C GLN A 32 -43.07 -14.40 -21.83
N ILE A 33 -42.38 -15.26 -21.08
CA ILE A 33 -41.33 -16.13 -21.63
C ILE A 33 -41.98 -17.30 -22.39
N LEU A 34 -41.78 -17.35 -23.70
CA LEU A 34 -42.27 -18.44 -24.55
C LEU A 34 -41.27 -19.58 -24.66
N LYS A 35 -39.98 -19.26 -24.74
CA LYS A 35 -38.91 -20.24 -24.91
C LYS A 35 -37.61 -19.73 -24.30
N GLU A 36 -36.91 -20.64 -23.64
CA GLU A 36 -35.57 -20.43 -23.14
C GLU A 36 -34.60 -21.37 -23.87
N LYS A 37 -33.43 -20.85 -24.25
CA LYS A 37 -32.38 -21.63 -24.88
C LYS A 37 -31.03 -21.27 -24.25
N GLU A 38 -30.38 -22.25 -23.64
CA GLU A 38 -29.01 -22.08 -23.14
C GLU A 38 -28.02 -22.02 -24.30
N VAL A 39 -27.21 -20.96 -24.36
CA VAL A 39 -26.19 -20.73 -25.41
C VAL A 39 -24.91 -20.20 -24.76
N GLY A 40 -23.86 -21.02 -24.76
CA GLY A 40 -22.57 -20.65 -24.17
C GLY A 40 -22.66 -20.48 -22.65
N ARG A 41 -22.31 -19.30 -22.14
CA ARG A 41 -22.47 -18.92 -20.72
C ARG A 41 -23.76 -18.10 -20.46
N GLY A 42 -24.62 -17.95 -21.45
CA GLY A 42 -25.83 -17.13 -21.38
C GLY A 42 -27.10 -17.88 -21.80
N LYS A 43 -28.20 -17.14 -21.85
CA LYS A 43 -29.52 -17.64 -22.23
C LYS A 43 -30.16 -16.70 -23.25
N ASP A 44 -30.72 -17.29 -24.30
CA ASP A 44 -31.55 -16.57 -25.26
C ASP A 44 -33.03 -16.82 -24.91
N TYR A 45 -33.80 -15.75 -24.78
CA TYR A 45 -35.22 -15.80 -24.45
C TYR A 45 -36.05 -15.35 -25.65
N LEU A 46 -37.03 -16.18 -26.03
CA LEU A 46 -38.11 -15.77 -26.90
C LEU A 46 -39.24 -15.23 -26.02
N LEU A 47 -39.49 -13.94 -26.11
CA LEU A 47 -40.44 -13.22 -25.27
C LEU A 47 -41.65 -12.76 -26.08
N ARG A 48 -42.80 -12.71 -25.44
CA ARG A 48 -44.01 -12.06 -25.95
C ARG A 48 -44.37 -10.89 -25.06
N CYS A 49 -44.41 -9.68 -25.62
CA CYS A 49 -44.83 -8.49 -24.88
C CYS A 49 -46.31 -8.57 -24.48
N GLU A 50 -46.65 -8.27 -23.24
CA GLU A 50 -48.03 -8.29 -22.77
C GLU A 50 -48.84 -7.08 -23.27
N ALA A 51 -48.17 -5.95 -23.53
CA ALA A 51 -48.81 -4.72 -24.00
C ALA A 51 -49.16 -4.75 -25.50
N CYS A 52 -48.22 -5.18 -26.37
CA CYS A 52 -48.42 -5.16 -27.83
C CYS A 52 -48.49 -6.55 -28.48
N SER A 53 -48.33 -7.64 -27.72
CA SER A 53 -48.29 -9.02 -28.23
C SER A 53 -47.17 -9.31 -29.25
N SER A 54 -46.21 -8.40 -29.45
CA SER A 54 -45.07 -8.68 -30.34
C SER A 54 -44.17 -9.74 -29.73
N VAL A 55 -43.68 -10.65 -30.59
CA VAL A 55 -42.73 -11.69 -30.20
C VAL A 55 -41.36 -11.29 -30.70
N HIS A 56 -40.37 -11.27 -29.81
CA HIS A 56 -38.98 -10.97 -30.14
C HIS A 56 -38.03 -11.77 -29.27
N GLU A 57 -36.78 -11.87 -29.72
CA GLU A 57 -35.73 -12.61 -29.06
C GLU A 57 -34.76 -11.65 -28.37
N ILE A 58 -34.41 -11.94 -27.13
CA ILE A 58 -33.41 -11.18 -26.36
C ILE A 58 -32.29 -12.14 -25.95
N GLN A 59 -31.05 -11.70 -26.19
CA GLN A 59 -29.85 -12.44 -25.85
C GLN A 59 -29.32 -11.97 -24.51
N PHE A 60 -29.47 -12.79 -23.48
CA PHE A 60 -28.96 -12.53 -22.14
C PHE A 60 -27.66 -13.31 -21.95
N ARG A 61 -26.61 -12.84 -22.63
CA ARG A 61 -25.29 -13.46 -22.62
C ARG A 61 -24.20 -12.46 -22.26
N ALA A 62 -23.28 -12.89 -21.40
CA ALA A 62 -22.05 -12.15 -21.19
C ALA A 62 -21.24 -12.10 -22.50
N PRO A 63 -20.52 -11.01 -22.76
CA PRO A 63 -19.55 -10.93 -23.85
C PRO A 63 -18.57 -12.11 -23.83
N PRO A 64 -18.11 -12.59 -25.00
CA PRO A 64 -17.14 -13.68 -25.04
C PRO A 64 -15.80 -13.25 -24.45
N LEU A 65 -15.15 -14.16 -23.74
CA LEU A 65 -13.79 -13.95 -23.27
C LEU A 65 -12.80 -13.94 -24.44
N LYS A 66 -11.88 -13.00 -24.41
CA LYS A 66 -10.72 -12.92 -25.28
C LYS A 66 -9.44 -13.18 -24.48
N ARG A 67 -8.67 -14.15 -24.96
CA ARG A 67 -7.38 -14.51 -24.37
C ARG A 67 -6.27 -13.74 -25.05
N VAL A 68 -5.58 -12.89 -24.31
CA VAL A 68 -4.53 -12.03 -24.84
C VAL A 68 -3.20 -12.32 -24.14
N PRO A 69 -2.10 -12.42 -24.88
CA PRO A 69 -0.78 -12.53 -24.28
C PRO A 69 -0.34 -11.19 -23.66
N PHE A 70 0.03 -11.21 -22.40
CA PHE A 70 0.64 -10.09 -21.68
C PHE A 70 2.09 -10.43 -21.36
N MET A 71 2.98 -9.48 -21.61
CA MET A 71 4.34 -9.54 -21.06
C MET A 71 4.33 -8.86 -19.70
N LEU A 72 4.47 -9.66 -18.64
CA LEU A 72 4.50 -9.21 -17.26
C LEU A 72 5.96 -9.09 -16.83
N THR A 73 6.36 -7.94 -16.29
CA THR A 73 7.73 -7.69 -15.84
C THR A 73 7.76 -7.28 -14.37
N ASP A 74 8.41 -8.10 -13.55
CA ASP A 74 8.72 -7.84 -12.14
C ASP A 74 10.22 -7.59 -11.99
N GLY A 75 10.60 -6.32 -11.86
CA GLY A 75 11.99 -5.94 -11.66
C GLY A 75 12.91 -6.42 -12.79
N PRO A 76 13.87 -7.33 -12.53
CA PRO A 76 14.75 -7.87 -13.57
C PRO A 76 14.13 -9.01 -14.39
N ASP A 77 13.03 -9.60 -13.92
CA ASP A 77 12.45 -10.81 -14.49
C ASP A 77 11.20 -10.45 -15.32
N SER A 78 11.06 -11.07 -16.48
CA SER A 78 9.87 -10.92 -17.33
C SER A 78 9.41 -12.27 -17.86
N TYR A 79 8.10 -12.41 -17.97
CA TYR A 79 7.48 -13.63 -18.48
C TYR A 79 6.21 -13.31 -19.27
N MET A 80 5.79 -14.26 -20.10
CA MET A 80 4.57 -14.17 -20.87
C MET A 80 3.45 -14.88 -20.11
N ALA A 81 2.36 -14.17 -19.84
CA ALA A 81 1.13 -14.70 -19.29
C ALA A 81 0.00 -14.58 -20.32
N THR A 82 -1.02 -15.44 -20.21
CA THR A 82 -2.26 -15.30 -21.00
C THR A 82 -3.35 -14.83 -20.08
N ILE A 83 -3.94 -13.67 -20.40
CA ILE A 83 -4.98 -13.03 -19.59
C ILE A 83 -6.30 -13.11 -20.35
N ASP A 84 -7.34 -13.51 -19.63
CA ASP A 84 -8.72 -13.58 -20.15
C ASP A 84 -9.39 -12.24 -19.85
N LEU A 85 -9.82 -11.55 -20.90
CA LEU A 85 -10.50 -10.25 -20.86
C LEU A 85 -11.89 -10.39 -21.46
N ASP A 86 -12.84 -9.55 -21.07
CA ASP A 86 -14.13 -9.49 -21.79
C ASP A 86 -13.93 -8.79 -23.14
N SER A 87 -14.55 -9.28 -24.22
CA SER A 87 -14.24 -8.77 -25.56
C SER A 87 -14.53 -7.28 -25.77
N ASP A 88 -15.52 -6.75 -25.07
CA ASP A 88 -15.97 -5.36 -25.10
C ASP A 88 -15.30 -4.48 -24.01
N GLU A 89 -14.39 -5.06 -23.22
CA GLU A 89 -13.63 -4.31 -22.21
C GLU A 89 -12.72 -3.27 -22.88
N TRP A 90 -12.74 -2.03 -22.37
CA TRP A 90 -11.87 -0.96 -22.85
C TRP A 90 -10.64 -0.86 -21.96
N LEU A 91 -9.45 -0.91 -22.56
CA LEU A 91 -8.18 -0.86 -21.84
C LEU A 91 -7.42 0.41 -22.18
N GLU A 92 -6.87 1.05 -21.17
CA GLU A 92 -6.06 2.26 -21.27
C GLU A 92 -4.66 2.08 -20.69
N LEU A 93 -3.74 2.94 -21.10
CA LEU A 93 -2.43 3.01 -20.48
C LEU A 93 -2.55 3.44 -19.01
N ASN A 94 -1.78 2.78 -18.15
CA ASN A 94 -1.77 2.93 -16.70
C ASN A 94 -2.94 2.29 -15.95
N ASP A 95 -3.84 1.59 -16.64
CA ASP A 95 -4.81 0.73 -15.97
C ASP A 95 -4.10 -0.34 -15.14
N VAL A 96 -4.69 -0.62 -13.98
CA VAL A 96 -4.18 -1.57 -13.01
C VAL A 96 -5.13 -2.75 -12.93
N PHE A 97 -4.60 -3.96 -13.07
CA PHE A 97 -5.34 -5.20 -12.95
C PHE A 97 -4.60 -6.19 -12.04
N GLU A 98 -5.32 -7.17 -11.51
CA GLU A 98 -4.76 -8.22 -10.67
C GLU A 98 -4.52 -9.51 -11.45
N HIS A 99 -3.36 -10.13 -11.28
CA HIS A 99 -3.02 -11.43 -11.84
C HIS A 99 -1.96 -12.12 -10.97
N ASP A 100 -2.17 -13.40 -10.66
CA ASP A 100 -1.31 -14.20 -9.76
C ASP A 100 -1.05 -13.53 -8.39
N GLU A 101 -2.10 -12.98 -7.77
CA GLU A 101 -2.04 -12.27 -6.47
C GLU A 101 -1.16 -11.00 -6.48
N MET A 102 -0.80 -10.50 -7.66
CA MET A 102 0.00 -9.28 -7.84
C MET A 102 -0.79 -8.24 -8.65
N ALA A 103 -0.56 -6.96 -8.34
CA ALA A 103 -1.13 -5.85 -9.11
C ALA A 103 -0.18 -5.42 -10.23
N TRP A 104 -0.70 -5.30 -11.44
CA TRP A 104 0.04 -5.01 -12.66
C TRP A 104 -0.52 -3.77 -13.34
N ARG A 105 0.37 -2.86 -13.73
CA ARG A 105 0.02 -1.64 -14.47
C ARG A 105 0.38 -1.77 -15.93
N ILE A 106 -0.58 -1.53 -16.81
CA ILE A 106 -0.38 -1.52 -18.26
C ILE A 106 0.55 -0.36 -18.64
N THR A 107 1.64 -0.67 -19.34
CA THR A 107 2.61 0.31 -19.84
C THR A 107 2.65 0.41 -21.35
N LYS A 108 2.15 -0.62 -22.05
CA LYS A 108 2.07 -0.61 -23.51
C LYS A 108 0.91 -1.48 -23.99
N LEU A 109 0.13 -0.94 -24.92
CA LEU A 109 -0.92 -1.65 -25.65
C LEU A 109 -0.54 -1.74 -27.12
N GLU A 110 -0.64 -2.92 -27.72
CA GLU A 110 -0.32 -3.17 -29.12
C GLU A 110 -1.55 -3.66 -29.89
N SER A 111 -1.91 -2.91 -30.93
CA SER A 111 -2.90 -3.27 -31.95
C SER A 111 -2.20 -3.90 -33.16
N LYS A 112 -2.99 -4.29 -34.16
CA LYS A 112 -2.46 -4.74 -35.47
C LYS A 112 -1.70 -3.63 -36.21
N GLU A 113 -2.04 -2.37 -35.95
CA GLU A 113 -1.47 -1.20 -36.63
C GLU A 113 -0.28 -0.59 -35.87
N GLY A 114 -0.11 -0.94 -34.59
CA GLY A 114 1.02 -0.48 -33.78
C GLY A 114 0.66 -0.23 -32.32
N SER A 115 1.47 0.58 -31.65
CA SER A 115 1.24 0.94 -30.25
C SER A 115 0.18 2.02 -30.13
N VAL A 116 -0.81 1.82 -29.25
CA VAL A 116 -1.90 2.76 -29.00
C VAL A 116 -1.99 3.11 -27.51
N LYS A 117 -2.79 4.14 -27.17
CA LYS A 117 -3.00 4.59 -25.78
C LYS A 117 -4.20 3.93 -25.11
N GLU A 118 -5.19 3.59 -25.91
CA GLU A 118 -6.44 2.96 -25.48
C GLU A 118 -6.87 1.99 -26.58
N ILE A 119 -7.54 0.91 -26.21
CA ILE A 119 -8.05 -0.07 -27.16
C ILE A 119 -9.12 -0.96 -26.55
N GLU A 120 -10.12 -1.32 -27.34
CA GLU A 120 -11.02 -2.43 -27.02
C GLU A 120 -10.26 -3.75 -26.95
N ALA A 121 -10.56 -4.59 -25.96
CA ALA A 121 -9.99 -5.91 -25.82
C ALA A 121 -10.10 -6.70 -27.14
N THR A 122 -11.24 -6.64 -27.85
CA THR A 122 -11.44 -7.25 -29.18
C THR A 122 -10.34 -6.94 -30.20
N ASN A 123 -9.73 -5.75 -30.13
CA ASN A 123 -8.70 -5.31 -31.07
C ASN A 123 -7.26 -5.46 -30.54
N LEU A 124 -7.10 -5.77 -29.25
CA LEU A 124 -5.80 -5.97 -28.59
C LEU A 124 -5.07 -7.22 -29.11
N VAL A 125 -3.81 -7.06 -29.53
CA VAL A 125 -2.96 -8.18 -29.97
C VAL A 125 -2.05 -8.64 -28.82
N ARG A 126 -1.46 -7.70 -28.10
CA ARG A 126 -0.55 -7.94 -26.97
C ARG A 126 -0.52 -6.72 -26.06
N ALA A 127 -0.29 -6.93 -24.78
CA ALA A 127 0.01 -5.85 -23.84
C ALA A 127 1.30 -6.12 -23.07
N VAL A 128 1.86 -5.05 -22.48
CA VAL A 128 2.99 -5.11 -21.55
C VAL A 128 2.58 -4.43 -20.27
N ALA A 129 2.83 -5.08 -19.13
CA ALA A 129 2.52 -4.54 -17.82
C ALA A 129 3.71 -4.68 -16.86
N LEU A 130 3.82 -3.71 -15.96
CA LEU A 130 4.81 -3.68 -14.88
C LEU A 130 4.12 -3.92 -13.55
N ARG A 131 4.73 -4.75 -12.70
CA ARG A 131 4.26 -4.94 -11.33
C ARG A 131 4.23 -3.59 -10.58
N GLN A 132 3.13 -3.28 -9.90
CA GLN A 132 2.91 -2.00 -9.22
C GLN A 132 2.79 -2.10 -7.69
N ASP A 133 2.25 -3.19 -7.15
CA ASP A 133 2.08 -3.41 -5.70
C ASP A 133 3.37 -3.16 -4.88
N MET A 134 4.53 -3.49 -5.47
CA MET A 134 5.83 -3.37 -4.83
C MET A 134 6.78 -2.44 -5.60
N LEU A 135 7.38 -1.48 -4.89
CA LEU A 135 8.38 -0.55 -5.36
C LEU A 135 9.80 -1.03 -5.02
N ARG A 136 10.68 -0.96 -6.02
CA ARG A 136 12.10 -1.34 -5.90
C ARG A 136 12.97 -0.11 -5.70
N VAL A 137 13.29 0.22 -4.45
CA VAL A 137 14.14 1.37 -4.11
C VAL A 137 15.62 0.94 -4.08
N LYS A 138 16.43 1.51 -4.98
CA LYS A 138 17.87 1.26 -4.98
C LYS A 138 18.51 1.86 -3.73
N ILE A 139 19.33 1.08 -3.03
CA ILE A 139 20.04 1.52 -1.85
C ILE A 139 21.56 1.34 -2.04
N THR A 140 22.34 2.12 -1.29
CA THR A 140 23.79 1.95 -1.20
C THR A 140 24.15 1.94 0.27
N LYS A 141 24.69 0.81 0.71
CA LYS A 141 25.05 0.52 2.10
C LYS A 141 26.54 0.78 2.29
N THR A 142 26.89 1.75 3.13
CA THR A 142 28.29 2.14 3.38
C THR A 142 28.71 1.84 4.81
N ARG A 143 29.79 1.05 4.96
CA ARG A 143 30.43 0.72 6.24
C ARG A 143 31.90 1.06 6.18
N GLY A 144 32.34 2.02 7.01
CA GLY A 144 33.69 2.57 6.91
C GLY A 144 33.97 3.07 5.48
N GLU A 145 34.93 2.44 4.81
CA GLU A 145 35.36 2.77 3.45
C GLU A 145 34.66 1.94 2.35
N PHE A 146 33.93 0.90 2.73
CA PHE A 146 33.30 -0.01 1.78
C PHE A 146 31.85 0.39 1.51
N SER A 147 31.44 0.36 0.24
CA SER A 147 30.06 0.59 -0.18
C SER A 147 29.54 -0.54 -1.06
N THR A 148 28.35 -1.04 -0.75
CA THR A 148 27.69 -2.12 -1.50
C THR A 148 26.35 -1.63 -2.03
N PRO A 149 26.08 -1.73 -3.34
CA PRO A 149 24.75 -1.46 -3.89
C PRO A 149 23.79 -2.60 -3.53
N ASP A 150 22.53 -2.28 -3.32
CA ASP A 150 21.47 -3.27 -3.08
C ASP A 150 20.10 -2.67 -3.48
N VAL A 151 19.03 -3.46 -3.44
CA VAL A 151 17.66 -3.05 -3.74
C VAL A 151 16.75 -3.42 -2.57
N LEU A 152 16.01 -2.44 -2.07
CA LEU A 152 14.98 -2.63 -1.07
C LEU A 152 13.62 -2.71 -1.77
N ILE A 153 12.86 -3.77 -1.52
CA ILE A 153 11.48 -3.93 -2.01
C ILE A 153 10.56 -3.44 -0.90
N VAL A 154 9.65 -2.53 -1.25
CA VAL A 154 8.68 -1.93 -0.32
C VAL A 154 7.33 -1.78 -0.98
N GLU A 155 6.26 -1.75 -0.20
CA GLU A 155 4.91 -1.50 -0.69
C GLU A 155 4.77 -0.09 -1.28
N GLU A 156 3.83 0.07 -2.22
CA GLU A 156 3.41 1.39 -2.70
C GLU A 156 2.90 2.28 -1.54
N GLY A 157 3.20 3.58 -1.59
CA GLY A 157 2.84 4.54 -0.53
C GLY A 157 3.80 4.58 0.67
N THR A 158 4.81 3.71 0.73
CA THR A 158 5.83 3.78 1.78
C THR A 158 6.65 5.07 1.68
N THR A 159 6.95 5.68 2.84
CA THR A 159 7.73 6.93 2.90
C THR A 159 9.00 6.77 3.72
N PHE A 160 10.08 7.40 3.25
CA PHE A 160 11.37 7.38 3.91
C PHE A 160 11.78 8.77 4.36
N LYS A 161 12.29 8.87 5.59
CA LYS A 161 12.77 10.12 6.15
C LYS A 161 14.29 10.13 6.26
N ALA A 162 14.93 11.15 5.72
CA ALA A 162 16.38 11.30 5.86
C ALA A 162 16.76 11.49 7.34
N GLY A 163 17.74 10.72 7.80
CA GLY A 163 18.26 10.72 9.16
C GLY A 163 17.71 9.63 10.07
N THR A 164 16.65 8.90 9.67
CA THR A 164 16.09 7.80 10.47
C THR A 164 16.92 6.53 10.35
N ILE A 165 16.70 5.63 11.32
CA ILE A 165 17.26 4.28 11.31
C ILE A 165 16.24 3.37 10.62
N LEU A 166 16.74 2.50 9.75
CA LEU A 166 16.00 1.53 8.97
C LEU A 166 16.61 0.15 9.25
N GLU A 167 15.75 -0.85 9.40
CA GLU A 167 16.14 -2.24 9.57
C GLU A 167 16.07 -2.94 8.22
N ILE A 168 17.18 -3.53 7.79
CA ILE A 168 17.26 -4.30 6.54
C ILE A 168 17.84 -5.67 6.88
N GLY A 169 16.97 -6.68 6.91
CA GLY A 169 17.32 -8.00 7.43
C GLY A 169 17.73 -7.93 8.89
N VAL A 170 18.92 -8.44 9.22
CA VAL A 170 19.46 -8.47 10.60
C VAL A 170 20.26 -7.20 10.93
N GLN A 171 20.38 -6.24 10.01
CA GLN A 171 21.27 -5.09 10.15
C GLN A 171 20.51 -3.76 10.19
N THR A 172 20.87 -2.90 11.14
CA THR A 172 20.37 -1.53 11.24
C THR A 172 21.23 -0.56 10.44
N TRP A 173 20.59 0.35 9.73
CA TRP A 173 21.24 1.36 8.89
C TRP A 173 20.62 2.73 9.11
N ARG A 174 21.42 3.80 9.08
CA ARG A 174 20.92 5.18 9.11
C ARG A 174 20.81 5.72 7.69
N ILE A 175 19.65 6.26 7.33
CA ILE A 175 19.44 6.97 6.06
C ILE A 175 20.22 8.29 6.12
N ARG A 176 21.30 8.39 5.34
CA ARG A 176 22.14 9.60 5.28
C ARG A 176 21.60 10.63 4.31
N ALA A 177 21.12 10.17 3.14
CA ALA A 177 20.63 11.00 2.04
C ALA A 177 19.68 10.20 1.15
N ILE A 178 18.68 10.88 0.60
CA ILE A 178 17.74 10.33 -0.38
C ILE A 178 17.90 11.11 -1.68
N HIS A 179 18.07 10.43 -2.82
CA HIS A 179 18.19 11.06 -4.13
C HIS A 179 16.90 10.83 -4.93
N THR A 180 16.25 11.92 -5.36
CA THR A 180 14.97 11.92 -6.11
C THR A 180 15.13 12.20 -7.60
N GLY A 181 16.37 12.24 -8.11
CA GLY A 181 16.66 12.62 -9.50
C GLY A 181 16.98 14.10 -9.65
N GLU A 182 16.16 14.99 -9.09
CA GLU A 182 16.39 16.46 -9.13
C GLU A 182 17.48 16.91 -8.14
N GLY A 183 17.65 16.19 -7.04
CA GLY A 183 18.59 16.57 -5.99
C GLY A 183 18.78 15.51 -4.92
N ARG A 184 19.52 15.86 -3.87
CA ARG A 184 19.70 15.03 -2.67
C ARG A 184 19.02 15.67 -1.48
N THR A 185 18.05 14.96 -0.92
CA THR A 185 17.35 15.33 0.30
C THR A 185 18.12 14.79 1.50
N LEU A 186 18.74 15.70 2.26
CA LEU A 186 19.46 15.38 3.50
C LEU A 186 18.56 15.48 4.75
N ARG A 187 17.42 16.15 4.62
CA ARG A 187 16.40 16.35 5.66
C ARG A 187 15.03 16.36 5.00
N GLY A 188 14.06 15.68 5.61
CA GLY A 188 12.70 15.60 5.10
C GLY A 188 12.27 14.17 4.80
N THR A 189 10.98 14.03 4.51
CA THR A 189 10.32 12.76 4.16
C THR A 189 10.07 12.74 2.66
N VAL A 190 10.31 11.59 2.03
CA VAL A 190 10.17 11.38 0.60
C VAL A 190 9.39 10.07 0.38
N ASP A 191 8.44 10.11 -0.55
CA ASP A 191 7.70 8.93 -1.02
C ASP A 191 8.61 7.99 -1.81
N ALA A 192 8.56 6.68 -1.53
CA ALA A 192 9.35 5.65 -2.18
C ALA A 192 9.27 5.72 -3.71
N SER A 193 8.10 6.06 -4.27
CA SER A 193 7.88 6.19 -5.73
C SER A 193 8.78 7.23 -6.39
N LYS A 194 9.20 8.27 -5.65
CA LYS A 194 10.05 9.36 -6.13
C LYS A 194 11.53 9.12 -5.86
N ILE A 195 11.90 8.02 -5.21
CA ILE A 195 13.28 7.75 -4.81
C ILE A 195 14.03 7.04 -5.94
N LYS A 196 15.06 7.71 -6.47
CA LYS A 196 16.02 7.12 -7.40
C LYS A 196 17.06 6.26 -6.69
N ARG A 197 17.55 6.71 -5.52
CA ARG A 197 18.48 5.96 -4.67
C ARG A 197 18.53 6.47 -3.23
N MET A 198 18.64 5.58 -2.23
CA MET A 198 18.97 5.95 -0.84
C MET A 198 20.41 5.59 -0.49
N TYR A 199 21.06 6.47 0.28
CA TYR A 199 22.39 6.24 0.83
C TYR A 199 22.30 5.97 2.32
N LEU A 200 22.77 4.79 2.71
CA LEU A 200 22.68 4.23 4.04
C LEU A 200 24.09 4.16 4.64
N HIS A 201 24.22 4.60 5.88
CA HIS A 201 25.46 4.48 6.65
C HIS A 201 25.21 3.66 7.91
N GLU A 202 26.28 3.13 8.50
CA GLU A 202 26.16 2.56 9.85
C GLU A 202 25.58 3.58 10.82
N PRO A 203 24.62 3.17 11.67
CA PRO A 203 24.14 4.05 12.72
C PRO A 203 25.32 4.41 13.63
N PRO A 204 25.35 5.64 14.17
CA PRO A 204 26.38 6.01 15.13
C PRO A 204 26.34 5.00 16.27
N ARG A 205 27.51 4.47 16.67
CA ARG A 205 27.61 3.61 17.85
C ARG A 205 27.01 4.39 19.02
N PRO A 206 26.16 3.76 19.87
CA PRO A 206 25.73 4.42 21.10
C PRO A 206 27.00 4.83 21.84
N GLU A 207 27.17 6.13 22.08
CA GLU A 207 28.35 6.63 22.78
C GLU A 207 28.49 5.85 24.10
N ARG A 208 29.68 5.30 24.35
CA ARG A 208 30.02 4.87 25.71
C ARG A 208 29.84 6.11 26.57
N PHE A 209 28.86 6.06 27.48
CA PHE A 209 28.61 7.17 28.39
C PHE A 209 29.83 7.35 29.28
N GLU A 210 30.67 8.33 28.95
CA GLU A 210 31.79 8.75 29.79
C GLU A 210 31.35 10.01 30.54
N PRO A 211 31.06 9.91 31.86
CA PRO A 211 30.60 11.06 32.62
C PRO A 211 31.69 12.13 32.66
N LYS A 212 31.39 13.32 32.13
CA LYS A 212 32.33 14.44 32.09
C LYS A 212 32.44 15.14 33.44
N THR A 213 31.39 15.05 34.27
CA THR A 213 31.36 15.68 35.60
C THR A 213 31.21 14.68 36.76
N PRO A 214 31.66 15.04 37.98
CA PRO A 214 31.45 14.21 39.18
C PRO A 214 29.96 14.00 39.53
N ARG A 215 29.06 14.88 39.08
CA ARG A 215 27.61 14.74 39.28
C ARG A 215 27.03 13.69 38.33
N GLU A 216 27.36 13.79 37.05
CA GLU A 216 26.97 12.81 36.02
C GLU A 216 27.53 11.42 36.34
N ARG A 217 28.77 11.33 36.84
CA ARG A 217 29.36 10.05 37.27
C ARG A 217 28.57 9.42 38.41
N ARG A 218 28.15 10.21 39.41
CA ARG A 218 27.33 9.72 40.54
C ARG A 218 25.93 9.31 40.11
N GLN A 219 25.36 9.99 39.11
CA GLN A 219 24.04 9.66 38.60
C GLN A 219 24.06 8.40 37.73
N ALA A 220 25.02 8.29 36.82
CA ALA A 220 25.26 7.07 36.04
C ALA A 220 25.66 5.88 36.92
N TRP A 221 26.33 6.12 38.05
CA TRP A 221 26.59 5.13 39.09
C TRP A 221 25.29 4.62 39.72
N LYS A 222 24.37 5.52 40.11
CA LYS A 222 23.05 5.14 40.65
C LYS A 222 22.19 4.39 39.63
N GLU A 223 22.28 4.77 38.37
CA GLU A 223 21.51 4.20 37.26
C GLU A 223 22.15 2.93 36.68
N GLY A 224 23.28 2.45 37.24
CA GLY A 224 23.95 1.23 36.76
C GLY A 224 24.57 1.33 35.37
N ARG A 225 24.69 2.54 34.81
CA ARG A 225 25.22 2.82 33.47
C ARG A 225 26.76 2.71 33.41
N LEU A 226 27.41 2.51 34.56
CA LEU A 226 28.86 2.52 34.72
C LEU A 226 29.41 1.12 35.08
N GLY A 227 29.14 0.10 34.25
CA GLY A 227 29.77 -1.24 34.32
C GLY A 227 29.66 -1.97 35.68
N PHE A 228 30.45 -3.05 35.84
CA PHE A 228 30.50 -3.83 37.09
C PHE A 228 31.28 -3.08 38.17
N ASN A 229 30.63 -2.77 39.29
CA ASN A 229 31.10 -1.84 40.32
C ASN A 229 31.12 -2.51 41.71
N PRO A 230 32.24 -3.11 42.14
CA PRO A 230 32.40 -3.57 43.52
C PRO A 230 32.67 -2.36 44.44
N ASN A 231 31.98 -2.31 45.58
CA ASN A 231 31.91 -1.19 46.55
C ASN A 231 33.21 -0.36 46.68
N PRO A 232 33.26 0.88 46.16
CA PRO A 232 34.45 1.71 46.26
C PRO A 232 34.53 2.44 47.62
N ILE A 233 35.74 2.51 48.18
CA ILE A 233 36.04 3.25 49.41
C ILE A 233 35.83 4.75 49.14
N LEU A 234 34.94 5.38 49.91
CA LEU A 234 34.69 6.82 49.81
C LEU A 234 35.98 7.61 50.12
N PRO A 235 36.41 8.54 49.25
CA PRO A 235 37.49 9.45 49.59
C PRO A 235 37.11 10.24 50.84
N LYS A 236 37.99 10.27 51.85
CA LYS A 236 37.77 11.08 53.05
C LYS A 236 37.66 12.55 52.64
N GLU A 237 36.56 13.20 53.02
CA GLU A 237 36.39 14.63 52.77
C GLU A 237 37.52 15.41 53.44
N HIS A 238 38.36 16.08 52.64
CA HIS A 238 39.33 17.03 53.15
C HIS A 238 38.60 18.32 53.54
N ILE A 239 38.19 18.41 54.81
CA ILE A 239 37.71 19.65 55.39
C ILE A 239 38.90 20.61 55.47
N LYS A 240 38.86 21.70 54.70
CA LYS A 240 39.89 22.76 54.77
C LYS A 240 39.97 23.29 56.21
N LYS A 241 41.19 23.43 56.77
CA LYS A 241 41.40 24.04 58.10
C LYS A 241 40.69 25.40 58.15
N ARG A 242 39.93 25.65 59.22
CA ARG A 242 39.04 26.82 59.49
C ARG A 242 37.67 26.86 58.80
N VAL A 243 37.28 25.88 57.98
CA VAL A 243 35.89 25.79 57.50
C VAL A 243 35.09 24.89 58.43
N LYS A 244 34.11 25.43 59.15
CA LYS A 244 33.11 24.64 59.87
C LYS A 244 31.97 24.31 58.90
N PRO A 245 31.82 23.07 58.41
CA PRO A 245 30.68 22.71 57.57
C PRO A 245 29.39 22.86 58.38
N THR A 246 28.47 23.68 57.89
CA THR A 246 27.15 23.88 58.50
C THR A 246 26.26 22.68 58.19
N ASN A 247 26.39 21.61 58.97
CA ASN A 247 25.47 20.47 58.92
C ASN A 247 24.10 20.83 59.52
N LYS A 248 23.38 21.77 58.91
CA LYS A 248 21.93 21.93 59.12
C LYS A 248 21.17 21.00 58.16
N ARG A 249 21.36 19.68 58.32
CA ARG A 249 20.30 18.75 57.89
C ARG A 249 19.15 18.92 58.88
N ARG A 250 18.13 19.70 58.49
CA ARG A 250 16.84 19.71 59.19
C ARG A 250 16.35 18.26 59.25
N LYS A 251 16.42 17.63 60.44
CA LYS A 251 15.70 16.38 60.70
C LYS A 251 14.22 16.68 60.43
N LYS A 252 13.68 16.19 59.31
CA LYS A 252 12.24 16.22 59.08
C LYS A 252 11.60 15.44 60.23
N LYS A 253 10.74 16.10 61.02
CA LYS A 253 9.98 15.43 62.07
C LYS A 253 9.18 14.29 61.44
N ALA A 254 9.19 13.12 62.08
CA ALA A 254 8.33 12.01 61.69
C ALA A 254 6.87 12.48 61.78
N ARG A 255 6.10 12.22 60.72
CA ARG A 255 4.65 12.42 60.74
C ARG A 255 4.06 11.35 61.66
N LYS A 256 3.29 11.77 62.66
CA LYS A 256 2.47 10.91 63.50
C LYS A 256 1.10 10.79 62.85
#